data_AF-A0A6M8UWW8-F1
#
_entry.id   AF-A0A6M8UWW8-F1
#
_cell.length_a   1.000
_cell.length_b   1.000
_cell.length_c   1.000
_cell.angle_alpha   90.00
_cell.angle_beta   90.00
_cell.angle_gamma   90.00
#
_symmetry.space_group_name_H-M   'P 1'
#
loop_
_entity.id
_entity.type
_entity.pdbx_description
1 polymer ?
#
loop_
_entity_poly.entity_id
_entity_poly.type
_entity_poly.pdbx_seq_one_letter_code
_entity_poly.pdbx_strand_id
1 'polypeptide(L)'
;MKRILITLSLLMSLLLISCDQNEAIVDSDTDTVIQNLSFVVDTTFLDSANDRLVAKGTVKNHGNSKVTSPWYVECQFYTNSSKTTKLGGNYTQIGVPLAKSESTFWTITYSSSNVNVNDYPNFAVGNIRGIYK
;
A
#
# COMPACT_ATOMS: atom_id res chain seq x y z
N MET A 1 -44.69 7.96 24.92
CA MET A 1 -44.20 6.84 24.09
C MET A 1 -43.87 7.24 22.64
N LYS A 2 -44.74 7.95 21.89
CA LYS A 2 -44.46 8.40 20.51
C LYS A 2 -43.18 9.24 20.32
N ARG A 3 -42.83 10.12 21.27
CA ARG A 3 -41.62 10.98 21.18
C ARG A 3 -40.30 10.20 21.35
N ILE A 4 -40.31 9.12 22.12
CA ILE A 4 -39.14 8.25 22.35
C ILE A 4 -38.86 7.38 21.11
N LEU A 5 -39.91 6.99 20.39
CA LEU A 5 -39.79 6.19 19.16
C LEU A 5 -39.15 7.00 18.02
N ILE A 6 -39.46 8.31 17.93
CA ILE A 6 -38.90 9.21 16.92
C ILE A 6 -37.40 9.47 17.18
N THR A 7 -37.00 9.64 18.45
CA THR A 7 -35.58 9.82 18.82
C THR A 7 -34.76 8.56 18.58
N LEU A 8 -35.33 7.37 18.80
CA LEU A 8 -34.64 6.11 18.55
C LEU A 8 -34.46 5.86 17.03
N SER A 9 -35.45 6.24 16.22
CA SER A 9 -35.36 6.17 14.76
C SER A 9 -34.29 7.12 14.20
N LEU A 10 -34.13 8.32 14.78
CA LEU A 10 -33.13 9.30 14.34
C LEU A 10 -31.70 8.86 14.71
N LEU A 11 -31.52 8.22 15.86
CA LEU A 11 -30.24 7.69 16.31
C LEU A 11 -29.78 6.48 15.46
N MET A 12 -30.73 5.65 15.03
CA MET A 12 -30.47 4.51 14.12
C MET A 12 -30.07 4.97 12.71
N SER A 13 -30.62 6.10 12.23
CA SER A 13 -30.25 6.70 10.93
C SER A 13 -28.86 7.32 10.91
N LEU A 14 -28.33 7.79 12.05
CA LEU A 14 -26.95 8.30 12.15
C LEU A 14 -25.89 7.19 12.12
N LEU A 15 -26.24 5.95 12.48
CA LEU A 15 -25.32 4.81 12.51
C LEU A 15 -25.04 4.20 11.13
N LEU A 16 -25.77 4.60 10.10
CA LEU A 16 -25.63 4.05 8.74
C LEU A 16 -24.72 4.88 7.82
N ILE A 17 -24.10 5.96 8.33
CA ILE A 17 -23.19 6.83 7.56
C ILE A 17 -21.71 6.58 7.93
N SER A 18 -21.38 5.46 8.59
CA SER A 18 -19.97 5.01 8.60
C SER A 18 -19.64 4.40 7.23
N CYS A 19 -19.56 5.29 6.23
CA CYS A 19 -19.02 4.99 4.92
C CYS A 19 -17.64 4.36 5.11
N ASP A 20 -17.50 3.18 4.51
CA ASP A 20 -16.25 2.50 4.21
C ASP A 20 -15.21 3.54 3.77
N GLN A 21 -14.31 3.89 4.69
CA GLN A 21 -13.21 4.79 4.40
C GLN A 21 -12.23 3.95 3.58
N ASN A 22 -12.45 3.92 2.27
CA ASN A 22 -11.66 3.12 1.34
C ASN A 22 -10.19 3.53 1.43
N GLU A 23 -9.40 2.69 2.09
CA GLU A 23 -7.95 2.79 2.09
C GLU A 23 -7.42 2.75 0.65
N ALA A 24 -6.27 3.40 0.42
CA ALA A 24 -5.68 3.50 -0.90
C ALA A 24 -5.55 2.11 -1.55
N ILE A 25 -6.28 1.89 -2.64
CA ILE A 25 -6.20 0.68 -3.45
C ILE A 25 -5.08 0.91 -4.46
N VAL A 26 -3.92 0.30 -4.22
CA VAL A 26 -3.02 -0.08 -5.32
C VAL A 26 -3.56 -1.36 -5.95
N ASP A 27 -3.19 -1.62 -7.20
CA ASP A 27 -3.86 -2.59 -8.10
C ASP A 27 -4.87 -1.97 -9.09
N SER A 28 -4.54 -0.84 -9.74
CA SER A 28 -5.38 -0.30 -10.82
C SER A 28 -5.29 -1.15 -12.08
N ASP A 29 -6.43 -1.43 -12.72
CA ASP A 29 -6.53 -2.13 -14.02
C ASP A 29 -5.96 -1.30 -15.19
N THR A 30 -5.74 0.00 -14.98
CA THR A 30 -5.18 0.90 -16.00
C THR A 30 -3.65 0.88 -16.06
N ASP A 31 -3.00 0.39 -15.01
CA ASP A 31 -1.55 0.45 -14.88
C ASP A 31 -0.89 -0.66 -15.73
N THR A 32 0.18 -0.34 -16.45
CA THR A 32 0.90 -1.32 -17.26
C THR A 32 1.98 -2.01 -16.43
N VAL A 33 1.82 -3.31 -16.16
CA VAL A 33 2.80 -4.09 -15.37
C VAL A 33 4.09 -4.33 -16.15
N ILE A 34 5.21 -3.97 -15.52
CA ILE A 34 6.56 -4.21 -16.03
C ILE A 34 6.97 -5.64 -15.70
N GLN A 35 7.08 -6.46 -16.75
CA GLN A 35 7.47 -7.86 -16.64
C GLN A 35 8.97 -8.03 -16.34
N ASN A 36 9.34 -9.21 -15.82
CA ASN A 36 10.73 -9.61 -15.55
C ASN A 36 11.45 -8.78 -14.47
N LEU A 37 10.71 -8.19 -13.54
CA LEU A 37 11.26 -7.61 -12.33
C LEU A 37 11.17 -8.62 -11.17
N SER A 38 12.25 -8.74 -10.40
CA SER A 38 12.21 -9.46 -9.11
C SER A 38 12.36 -8.46 -7.97
N PHE A 39 11.55 -8.63 -6.92
CA PHE A 39 11.54 -7.76 -5.75
C PHE A 39 12.00 -8.53 -4.52
N VAL A 40 12.83 -7.88 -3.72
CA VAL A 40 13.24 -8.35 -2.39
C VAL A 40 12.82 -7.29 -1.39
N VAL A 41 12.18 -7.70 -0.30
CA VAL A 41 11.91 -6.84 0.86
C VAL A 41 13.10 -6.97 1.80
N ASP A 42 13.86 -5.90 1.94
CA ASP A 42 15.08 -5.90 2.77
C ASP A 42 14.75 -5.63 4.23
N THR A 43 13.81 -4.71 4.49
CA THR A 43 13.38 -4.40 5.85
C THR A 43 11.97 -3.79 5.88
N THR A 44 11.27 -4.05 6.98
CA THR A 44 10.02 -3.39 7.35
C THR A 44 10.12 -2.89 8.78
N PHE A 45 9.66 -1.68 9.06
CA PHE A 45 9.62 -1.13 10.41
C PHE A 45 8.50 -0.10 10.58
N LEU A 46 8.03 0.03 11.82
CA LEU A 46 7.14 1.10 12.25
C LEU A 46 7.97 2.34 12.57
N ASP A 47 7.67 3.45 11.90
CA ASP A 47 8.19 4.78 12.24
C ASP A 47 7.13 5.51 13.07
N SER A 48 7.11 5.18 14.38
CA SER A 48 6.10 5.69 15.32
C SER A 48 6.16 7.20 15.53
N ALA A 49 7.32 7.83 15.29
CA ALA A 49 7.46 9.28 15.39
C ALA A 49 6.70 10.02 14.28
N ASN A 50 6.39 9.33 13.18
CA ASN A 50 5.73 9.90 12.00
C ASN A 50 4.43 9.16 11.65
N ASP A 51 3.92 8.31 12.55
CA ASP A 51 2.71 7.50 12.36
C ASP A 51 2.64 6.82 10.99
N ARG A 52 3.72 6.11 10.62
CA ARG A 52 3.79 5.39 9.34
C ARG A 52 4.50 4.04 9.41
N LEU A 53 4.06 3.13 8.56
CA LEU A 53 4.75 1.88 8.25
C LEU A 53 5.74 2.13 7.11
N VAL A 54 6.94 1.56 7.19
CA VAL A 54 7.99 1.76 6.18
C VAL A 54 8.48 0.42 5.68
N ALA A 55 8.36 0.19 4.38
CA ALA A 55 8.94 -0.96 3.70
C ALA A 55 10.05 -0.50 2.75
N LYS A 56 11.20 -1.18 2.83
CA LYS A 56 12.34 -0.94 1.94
C LYS A 56 12.75 -2.24 1.28
N GLY A 57 13.31 -2.10 0.09
CA GLY A 57 13.80 -3.26 -0.61
C GLY A 57 14.58 -2.94 -1.86
N THR A 58 14.86 -4.01 -2.59
CA THR A 58 15.62 -3.98 -3.84
C THR A 58 14.75 -4.54 -4.96
N VAL A 59 14.88 -3.97 -6.15
CA VAL A 59 14.27 -4.48 -7.38
C VAL A 59 15.36 -4.71 -8.41
N LYS A 60 15.29 -5.84 -9.13
CA LYS A 60 16.24 -6.22 -10.18
C LYS A 60 15.53 -6.49 -11.49
N ASN A 61 16.10 -5.98 -12.59
CA ASN A 61 15.61 -6.23 -13.94
C ASN A 61 16.27 -7.48 -14.55
N HIS A 62 15.49 -8.54 -14.75
CA HIS A 62 15.90 -9.76 -15.45
C HIS A 62 15.50 -9.76 -16.93
N GLY A 63 14.82 -8.72 -17.39
CA GLY A 63 14.42 -8.54 -18.77
C GLY A 63 15.59 -8.30 -19.71
N ASN A 64 15.34 -8.47 -21.01
CA ASN A 64 16.32 -8.18 -22.06
C ASN A 64 16.32 -6.71 -22.50
N SER A 65 15.34 -5.93 -22.06
CA SER A 65 15.19 -4.50 -22.32
C SER A 65 15.34 -3.68 -21.04
N LYS A 66 15.68 -2.41 -21.22
CA LYS A 66 15.72 -1.41 -20.14
C LYS A 66 14.30 -1.02 -19.73
N VAL A 67 14.05 -0.88 -18.43
CA VAL A 67 12.86 -0.21 -17.90
C VAL A 67 13.02 1.30 -18.11
N THR A 68 12.06 1.93 -18.76
CA THR A 68 12.10 3.39 -19.02
C THR A 68 11.63 4.17 -17.80
N SER A 69 12.13 5.39 -17.63
CA SER A 69 11.67 6.31 -16.58
C SER A 69 10.58 7.26 -17.10
N PRO A 70 9.68 7.75 -16.22
CA PRO A 70 9.49 7.29 -14.84
C PRO A 70 8.75 5.95 -14.82
N TRP A 71 8.99 5.19 -13.76
CA TRP A 71 8.23 3.98 -13.43
C TRP A 71 8.02 3.92 -11.93
N TYR A 72 7.15 3.03 -11.46
CA TYR A 72 6.76 2.97 -10.06
C TYR A 72 6.94 1.58 -9.49
N VAL A 73 7.34 1.49 -8.23
CA VAL A 73 7.19 0.28 -7.43
C VAL A 73 5.99 0.49 -6.52
N GLU A 74 5.05 -0.45 -6.51
CA GLU A 74 3.90 -0.41 -5.62
C GLU A 74 3.76 -1.71 -4.82
N CYS A 75 3.17 -1.61 -3.64
CA CYS A 75 2.89 -2.76 -2.79
C CYS A 75 1.67 -2.54 -1.90
N GLN A 76 1.11 -3.65 -1.42
CA GLN A 76 0.08 -3.70 -0.40
C GLN A 76 0.71 -3.94 0.98
N PHE A 77 0.19 -3.26 1.99
CA PHE A 77 0.52 -3.41 3.42
C PHE A 77 -0.55 -4.28 4.10
N TYR A 78 -0.10 -5.17 4.98
CA TYR A 78 -0.91 -6.14 5.70
C TYR A 78 -0.59 -6.12 7.19
N THR A 79 -1.56 -6.48 8.01
CA THR A 79 -1.43 -6.48 9.48
C THR A 79 -0.26 -7.34 9.99
N ASN A 80 0.10 -8.41 9.27
CA ASN A 80 1.19 -9.31 9.61
C ASN A 80 1.60 -10.20 8.41
N SER A 81 2.57 -11.08 8.63
CA SER A 81 3.15 -12.00 7.62
C SER A 81 2.17 -13.00 7.00
N SER A 82 1.01 -13.27 7.62
CA SER A 82 -0.03 -14.12 7.02
C SER A 82 -0.69 -13.46 5.81
N LYS A 83 -0.59 -12.13 5.68
CA LYS A 83 -1.14 -11.34 4.56
C LYS A 83 -2.64 -11.56 4.29
N THR A 84 -3.38 -11.88 5.35
CA THR A 84 -4.84 -12.12 5.27
C THR A 84 -5.66 -10.83 5.38
N THR A 85 -5.19 -9.87 6.18
CA THR A 85 -5.89 -8.59 6.40
C THR A 85 -5.08 -7.45 5.78
N LYS A 86 -5.66 -6.81 4.77
CA LYS A 86 -5.07 -5.66 4.08
C LYS A 86 -5.29 -4.39 4.90
N LEU A 87 -4.22 -3.61 5.08
CA LEU A 87 -4.28 -2.27 5.64
C LEU A 87 -4.58 -1.28 4.51
N GLY A 88 -3.80 -1.32 3.44
CA GLY A 88 -3.92 -0.44 2.27
C GLY A 88 -2.69 -0.60 1.39
N GLY A 89 -2.52 0.27 0.41
CA GLY A 89 -1.37 0.21 -0.49
C GLY A 89 -0.77 1.58 -0.75
N ASN A 90 0.48 1.59 -1.20
CA ASN A 90 1.11 2.80 -1.70
C ASN A 90 2.19 2.46 -2.74
N TYR A 91 2.71 3.49 -3.40
CA TYR A 91 3.73 3.37 -4.41
C TYR A 91 4.83 4.43 -4.23
N THR A 92 5.96 4.20 -4.89
CA THR A 92 7.06 5.16 -4.98
C THR A 92 7.53 5.27 -6.43
N GLN A 93 7.83 6.48 -6.87
CA GLN A 93 8.33 6.74 -8.21
C GLN A 93 9.84 6.53 -8.27
N ILE A 94 10.30 5.79 -9.27
CA ILE A 94 11.69 5.68 -9.64
C ILE A 94 11.91 6.57 -10.88
N GLY A 95 12.64 7.67 -10.68
CA GLY A 95 12.88 8.68 -11.70
C GLY A 95 13.99 8.34 -12.70
N VAL A 96 14.65 7.19 -12.52
CA VAL A 96 15.77 6.75 -13.38
C VAL A 96 15.43 5.42 -14.05
N PRO A 97 15.90 5.19 -15.29
CA PRO A 97 15.71 3.92 -15.95
C PRO A 97 16.49 2.81 -15.24
N LEU A 98 16.07 1.56 -15.42
CA LEU A 98 16.74 0.37 -14.88
C LEU A 98 17.21 -0.52 -16.02
N ALA A 99 18.51 -0.55 -16.30
CA ALA A 99 19.05 -1.33 -17.41
C ALA A 99 18.98 -2.84 -17.12
N LYS A 100 19.30 -3.63 -18.15
CA LYS A 100 19.33 -5.10 -18.03
C LYS A 100 20.28 -5.52 -16.91
N SER A 101 19.82 -6.42 -16.05
CA SER A 101 20.57 -6.98 -14.91
C SER A 101 20.94 -6.00 -13.80
N GLU A 102 20.56 -4.72 -13.92
CA GLU A 102 20.73 -3.74 -12.86
C GLU A 102 19.71 -3.91 -11.74
N SER A 103 20.05 -3.38 -10.57
CA SER A 103 19.18 -3.30 -9.42
C SER A 103 19.12 -1.88 -8.88
N THR A 104 18.01 -1.51 -8.27
CA THR A 104 17.87 -0.26 -7.53
C THR A 104 17.07 -0.48 -6.25
N PHE A 105 17.16 0.49 -5.33
CA PHE A 105 16.41 0.48 -4.08
C PHE A 105 15.04 1.12 -4.25
N TRP A 106 14.08 0.67 -3.46
CA TRP A 106 12.79 1.30 -3.30
C TRP A 106 12.46 1.48 -1.82
N THR A 107 11.68 2.51 -1.51
CA THR A 107 11.12 2.77 -0.18
C THR A 107 9.69 3.22 -0.35
N ILE A 108 8.77 2.53 0.31
CA ILE A 108 7.34 2.84 0.30
C ILE A 108 6.90 3.03 1.75
N THR A 109 6.16 4.10 2.01
CA THR A 109 5.58 4.39 3.33
C THR A 109 4.07 4.29 3.27
N TYR A 110 3.45 3.79 4.32
CA TYR A 110 2.00 3.75 4.46
C TYR A 110 1.56 4.44 5.75
N SER A 111 0.60 5.34 5.61
CA SER A 111 -0.06 6.07 6.69
C SER A 111 -1.51 6.28 6.28
N SER A 112 -2.42 6.28 7.24
CA SER A 112 -3.84 6.51 6.98
C SER A 112 -4.48 7.25 8.13
N SER A 113 -5.51 8.04 7.85
CA SER A 113 -6.37 8.66 8.86
C SER A 113 -7.32 7.67 9.54
N ASN A 114 -7.54 6.50 8.94
CA ASN A 114 -8.52 5.51 9.42
C ASN A 114 -7.86 4.26 10.02
N VAL A 115 -6.57 4.06 9.76
CA VAL A 115 -5.78 2.98 10.33
C VAL A 115 -4.75 3.56 11.29
N ASN A 116 -4.85 3.22 12.58
CA ASN A 116 -3.79 3.47 13.54
C ASN A 116 -2.63 2.51 13.28
N VAL A 117 -1.61 2.97 12.55
CA VAL A 117 -0.49 2.12 12.14
C VAL A 117 0.38 1.63 13.31
N ASN A 118 0.32 2.30 14.46
CA ASN A 118 1.08 1.91 15.65
C ASN A 118 0.62 0.55 16.22
N ASP A 119 -0.58 0.09 15.86
CA ASP A 119 -1.11 -1.21 16.24
C ASP A 119 -0.46 -2.37 15.45
N TYR A 120 0.34 -2.07 14.42
CA TYR A 120 0.90 -3.05 13.50
C TYR A 120 2.44 -2.98 13.38
N PRO A 121 3.21 -3.12 14.49
CA PRO A 121 4.68 -3.10 14.43
C PRO A 121 5.27 -4.29 13.66
N ASN A 122 4.53 -5.39 13.55
CA ASN A 122 4.92 -6.62 12.86
C ASN A 122 4.21 -6.79 11.50
N PHE A 123 3.84 -5.67 10.86
CA PHE A 123 3.19 -5.68 9.54
C PHE A 123 4.06 -6.38 8.48
N ALA A 124 3.43 -6.71 7.36
CA ALA A 124 4.15 -7.21 6.19
C ALA A 124 3.71 -6.48 4.91
N VAL A 125 4.51 -6.59 3.86
CA VAL A 125 4.15 -6.15 2.51
C VAL A 125 4.02 -7.32 1.54
N GLY A 126 3.16 -7.14 0.54
CA GLY A 126 2.87 -8.13 -0.49
C GLY A 126 2.41 -7.46 -1.79
N ASN A 127 2.08 -8.29 -2.77
CA ASN A 127 1.59 -7.86 -4.09
C ASN A 127 2.49 -6.78 -4.72
N ILE A 128 3.81 -6.97 -4.59
CA ILE A 128 4.80 -6.01 -5.07
C ILE A 128 4.93 -6.13 -6.58
N ARG A 129 4.83 -5.00 -7.28
CA ARG A 129 4.99 -4.96 -8.74
C ARG A 129 5.59 -3.64 -9.20
N GLY A 130 6.22 -3.69 -10.37
CA GLY A 130 6.67 -2.51 -11.09
C GLY A 130 5.66 -2.16 -12.17
N ILE A 131 5.33 -0.88 -12.32
CA ILE A 131 4.31 -0.43 -13.26
C ILE A 131 4.70 0.88 -13.98
N TYR A 132 4.06 1.11 -15.12
CA TYR A 132 3.86 2.44 -15.68
C TYR A 132 2.43 2.89 -15.34
N LYS A 133 2.30 4.13 -14.87
CA LYS A 133 1.02 4.81 -14.61
C LYS A 133 0.66 5.71 -15.78
#